data_AF-A0AAD6E4X6-F1
#
_entry.id   AF-A0AAD6E4X6-F1
#
_cell.length_a   1.000
_cell.length_b   1.000
_cell.length_c   1.000
_cell.angle_alpha   90.00
_cell.angle_beta   90.00
_cell.angle_gamma   90.00
#
_symmetry.space_group_name_H-M   'P 1'
#
loop_
_entity.id
_entity.type
_entity.pdbx_description
1 polymer ?
#
loop_
_entity_poly.entity_id
_entity_poly.type
_entity_poly.pdbx_seq_one_letter_code
_entity_poly.pdbx_strand_id
1 'polypeptide(L)'
;MLGRPLTVLDLLTADYWNVKNASNRIIFRNDGTGELWHQPDQTASIAAGFNWRALDPPCLNENVAKGTIKGKNRASSLTIELTLVKGGRSSLDQGVEQISAENEFHDEAFIRKTFTIRLNPTYFRTGKNQEIPRSLVYSYALVFDRSPYPPPDEWKDRENGVKCSGIRDFVGVKVDSRRDSLCIGIKHHLRCLAQSKMEG
;
A
#
# COMPACT_ATOMS: atom_id res chain seq x y z
N MET A 1 10.81 25.70 -13.27
CA MET A 1 10.81 24.43 -14.01
C MET A 1 9.46 23.73 -13.81
N LEU A 2 8.74 23.39 -14.89
CA LEU A 2 7.50 22.62 -14.79
C LEU A 2 7.90 21.15 -14.53
N GLY A 3 7.66 20.64 -13.32
CA GLY A 3 7.99 19.27 -12.96
C GLY A 3 7.28 18.24 -13.86
N ARG A 4 7.97 17.14 -14.17
CA ARG A 4 7.46 15.99 -14.94
C ARG A 4 6.05 15.61 -14.43
N PRO A 5 5.09 15.31 -15.33
CA PRO A 5 3.77 14.85 -14.93
C PRO A 5 3.88 13.51 -14.17
N LEU A 6 3.07 13.34 -13.12
CA LEU A 6 3.01 12.11 -12.35
C LEU A 6 2.34 11.02 -13.19
N THR A 7 3.01 9.89 -13.36
CA THR A 7 2.44 8.72 -14.05
C THR A 7 1.72 7.77 -13.08
N VAL A 8 0.94 6.83 -13.63
CA VAL A 8 0.31 5.75 -12.85
C VAL A 8 1.36 4.95 -12.08
N LEU A 9 2.49 4.61 -12.73
CA LEU A 9 3.60 3.91 -12.08
C LEU A 9 4.16 4.72 -10.91
N ASP A 10 4.50 6.00 -11.16
CA ASP A 10 5.04 6.88 -10.12
C ASP A 10 4.11 6.97 -8.90
N LEU A 11 2.79 6.93 -9.12
CA LEU A 11 1.81 6.94 -8.03
C LEU A 11 1.77 5.59 -7.30
N LEU A 12 1.68 4.49 -8.05
CA LEU A 12 1.55 3.14 -7.49
C LEU A 12 2.74 2.77 -6.59
N THR A 13 3.93 3.21 -6.95
CA THR A 13 5.20 2.87 -6.28
C THR A 13 5.78 4.00 -5.44
N ALA A 14 5.03 5.07 -5.18
CA ALA A 14 5.54 6.23 -4.45
C ALA A 14 5.90 5.91 -2.99
N ASP A 15 5.02 5.16 -2.32
CA ASP A 15 5.12 4.78 -0.91
C ASP A 15 4.20 3.58 -0.64
N TYR A 16 3.95 3.24 0.62
CA TYR A 16 2.97 2.22 1.02
C TYR A 16 1.52 2.73 0.99
N TRP A 17 0.60 1.82 0.69
CA TRP A 17 -0.84 2.03 0.71
C TRP A 17 -1.44 1.36 1.95
N ASN A 18 -2.24 2.07 2.73
CA ASN A 18 -2.78 1.56 4.00
C ASN A 18 -4.28 1.32 3.91
N VAL A 19 -4.75 0.30 4.62
CA VAL A 19 -6.19 0.19 4.89
C VAL A 19 -6.57 1.28 5.89
N LYS A 20 -7.68 1.96 5.64
CA LYS A 20 -8.18 3.00 6.54
C LYS A 20 -8.42 2.40 7.94
N ASN A 21 -7.72 2.92 8.95
CA ASN A 21 -7.82 2.51 10.36
C ASN A 21 -7.34 1.08 10.66
N ALA A 22 -6.51 0.48 9.81
CA ALA A 22 -5.88 -0.81 10.10
C ALA A 22 -4.39 -0.77 9.76
N SER A 23 -3.63 -1.68 10.36
CA SER A 23 -2.20 -1.85 10.12
C SER A 23 -1.89 -2.61 8.82
N ASN A 24 -2.92 -3.06 8.10
CA ASN A 24 -2.80 -3.67 6.79
C ASN A 24 -2.26 -2.68 5.77
N ARG A 25 -1.20 -3.07 5.04
CA ARG A 25 -0.60 -2.24 4.00
C ARG A 25 -0.17 -3.08 2.79
N ILE A 26 -0.08 -2.41 1.65
CA ILE A 26 0.46 -2.99 0.41
C ILE A 26 1.49 -2.03 -0.18
N ILE A 27 2.60 -2.58 -0.67
CA ILE A 27 3.73 -1.84 -1.24
C ILE A 27 3.98 -2.36 -2.65
N PHE A 28 4.05 -1.46 -3.63
CA PHE A 28 4.50 -1.79 -4.98
C PHE A 28 5.86 -1.16 -5.22
N ARG A 29 6.75 -1.90 -5.88
CA ARG A 29 8.07 -1.43 -6.32
C ARG A 29 8.16 -1.40 -7.83
N ASN A 30 8.99 -0.51 -8.35
CA ASN A 30 9.20 -0.28 -9.78
C ASN A 30 9.82 -1.47 -10.52
N ASP A 31 10.47 -2.39 -9.79
CA ASP A 31 11.07 -3.61 -10.34
C ASP A 31 10.05 -4.74 -10.56
N GLY A 32 8.76 -4.48 -10.34
CA GLY A 32 7.72 -5.50 -10.42
C GLY A 32 7.61 -6.37 -9.17
N THR A 33 8.24 -6.00 -8.05
CA THR A 33 8.04 -6.66 -6.76
C THR A 33 7.17 -5.83 -5.83
N GLY A 34 6.77 -6.40 -4.71
CA GLY A 34 6.02 -5.72 -3.68
C GLY A 34 5.87 -6.54 -2.41
N GLU A 35 5.13 -5.99 -1.46
CA GLU A 35 4.83 -6.65 -0.20
C GLU A 35 3.38 -6.42 0.21
N LEU A 36 2.77 -7.48 0.72
CA LEU A 36 1.44 -7.46 1.32
C LEU A 36 1.57 -7.75 2.81
N TRP A 37 1.02 -6.87 3.63
CA TRP A 37 1.14 -6.93 5.08
C TRP A 37 -0.23 -7.09 5.71
N HIS A 38 -0.39 -8.09 6.55
CA HIS A 38 -1.51 -8.22 7.46
C HIS A 38 -0.99 -8.26 8.89
N GLN A 39 -1.53 -7.42 9.74
CA GLN A 39 -1.24 -7.43 11.16
C GLN A 39 -2.53 -7.85 11.90
N PRO A 40 -2.68 -9.16 12.23
CA PRO A 40 -3.88 -9.66 12.91
C PRO A 40 -4.02 -9.11 14.33
N ASP A 41 -2.91 -8.78 15.00
CA ASP A 41 -2.83 -8.21 16.34
C ASP A 41 -1.59 -7.31 16.50
N GLN A 42 -1.39 -6.71 17.68
CA GLN A 42 -0.26 -5.80 17.91
C GLN A 42 1.11 -6.50 17.98
N THR A 43 1.16 -7.83 18.00
CA THR A 43 2.35 -8.63 18.30
C THR A 43 2.95 -9.35 17.10
N ALA A 44 2.13 -9.68 16.11
CA ALA A 44 2.56 -10.42 14.92
C ALA A 44 2.16 -9.72 13.62
N SER A 45 3.00 -9.86 12.60
CA SER A 45 2.67 -9.43 11.24
C SER A 45 2.99 -10.51 10.23
N ILE A 46 2.02 -10.81 9.39
CA ILE A 46 2.14 -11.69 8.24
C ILE A 46 2.54 -10.79 7.07
N ALA A 47 3.76 -10.98 6.59
CA ALA A 47 4.27 -10.24 5.44
C ALA A 47 4.61 -11.21 4.32
N ALA A 48 3.98 -11.00 3.17
CA ALA A 48 4.18 -11.80 1.96
C ALA A 48 4.78 -10.93 0.87
N GLY A 49 5.96 -11.31 0.38
CA GLY A 49 6.48 -10.75 -0.86
C GLY A 49 5.59 -11.15 -2.04
N PHE A 50 5.52 -10.30 -3.06
CA PHE A 50 4.86 -10.64 -4.32
C PHE A 50 5.59 -10.11 -5.53
N ASN A 51 5.37 -10.76 -6.67
CA ASN A 51 5.69 -10.24 -7.99
C ASN A 51 4.41 -9.71 -8.64
N TRP A 52 4.51 -8.62 -9.38
CA TRP A 52 3.39 -8.02 -10.10
C TRP A 52 3.82 -7.47 -11.46
N ARG A 53 2.86 -7.36 -12.37
CA ARG A 53 3.00 -6.64 -13.64
C ARG A 53 1.65 -6.13 -14.12
N ALA A 54 1.64 -5.01 -14.84
CA ALA A 54 0.47 -4.61 -15.60
C ALA A 54 0.28 -5.52 -16.82
N LEU A 55 -0.96 -5.93 -17.09
CA LEU A 55 -1.29 -6.66 -18.31
C LEU A 55 -1.24 -5.77 -19.56
N ASP A 56 -1.39 -4.46 -19.38
CA ASP A 56 -1.22 -3.45 -20.42
C ASP A 56 -0.13 -2.44 -19.99
N PRO A 57 1.17 -2.77 -20.16
CA PRO A 57 2.27 -1.93 -19.65
C PRO A 57 2.24 -0.45 -20.07
N PRO A 58 1.81 -0.07 -21.29
CA PRO A 58 1.62 1.34 -21.65
C PRO A 58 0.76 2.14 -20.67
N CYS A 59 -0.23 1.53 -20.02
CA CYS A 59 -1.12 2.21 -19.07
C CYS A 59 -0.36 2.76 -17.85
N LEU A 60 0.81 2.19 -17.52
CA LEU A 60 1.65 2.62 -16.40
C LEU A 60 2.28 4.01 -16.64
N ASN A 61 2.44 4.40 -17.90
CA ASN A 61 2.98 5.70 -18.29
C ASN A 61 1.90 6.79 -18.45
N GLU A 62 0.62 6.43 -18.27
CA GLU A 62 -0.46 7.41 -18.34
C GLU A 62 -0.32 8.44 -17.21
N ASN A 63 -0.57 9.70 -17.54
CA ASN A 63 -0.54 10.78 -16.57
C ASN A 63 -1.74 10.67 -15.64
N VAL A 64 -1.48 10.64 -14.32
CA VAL A 64 -2.52 10.79 -13.31
C VAL A 64 -2.95 12.24 -13.35
N ALA A 65 -4.11 12.51 -13.96
CA ALA A 65 -4.62 13.86 -14.12
C ALA A 65 -4.67 14.58 -12.77
N LYS A 66 -3.96 15.71 -12.65
CA LYS A 66 -4.12 16.64 -11.53
C LYS A 66 -5.58 17.09 -11.53
N GLY A 67 -6.27 16.88 -10.42
CA GLY A 67 -7.70 17.11 -10.31
C GLY A 67 -8.16 18.49 -10.85
N THR A 68 -9.32 18.44 -11.51
CA THR A 68 -10.31 19.51 -11.75
C THR A 68 -9.94 20.64 -12.71
N ILE A 69 -10.56 20.64 -13.90
CA ILE A 69 -11.46 21.71 -14.41
C ILE A 69 -12.50 21.02 -15.34
N LYS A 70 -13.81 21.08 -15.03
CA LYS A 70 -14.95 20.55 -15.82
C LYS A 70 -15.32 19.05 -15.74
N GLY A 71 -15.43 18.48 -14.54
CA GLY A 71 -16.58 17.59 -14.26
C GLY A 71 -16.47 16.07 -14.48
N LYS A 72 -15.32 15.47 -14.80
CA LYS A 72 -15.14 14.01 -14.67
C LYS A 72 -13.76 13.66 -14.13
N ASN A 73 -13.67 13.30 -12.85
CA ASN A 73 -12.49 12.63 -12.30
C ASN A 73 -12.39 11.27 -13.00
N ARG A 74 -11.50 11.16 -13.99
CA ARG A 74 -11.25 9.87 -14.65
C ARG A 74 -10.35 9.06 -13.72
N ALA A 75 -10.96 8.15 -12.97
CA ALA A 75 -10.21 7.13 -12.27
C ALA A 75 -9.32 6.40 -13.28
N SER A 76 -8.02 6.28 -12.99
CA SER A 76 -7.14 5.44 -13.80
C SER A 76 -7.36 4.00 -13.34
N SER A 77 -7.89 3.15 -14.21
CA SER A 77 -8.00 1.72 -13.95
C SER A 77 -6.95 0.96 -14.73
N LEU A 78 -6.32 -0.03 -14.11
CA LEU A 78 -5.45 -0.96 -14.80
C LEU A 78 -5.67 -2.39 -14.30
N THR A 79 -5.35 -3.35 -15.16
CA THR A 79 -5.36 -4.76 -14.79
C THR A 79 -3.93 -5.20 -14.51
N ILE A 80 -3.72 -5.83 -13.36
CA ILE A 80 -2.42 -6.38 -12.94
C ILE A 80 -2.52 -7.88 -12.76
N GLU A 81 -1.41 -8.57 -12.99
CA GLU A 81 -1.16 -9.89 -12.42
C GLU A 81 -0.32 -9.73 -11.16
N LEU A 82 -0.65 -10.49 -10.12
CA LEU A 82 0.08 -10.53 -8.85
C LEU A 82 0.25 -11.99 -8.42
N THR A 83 1.44 -12.35 -7.96
CA THR A 83 1.79 -13.70 -7.49
C THR A 83 2.55 -13.59 -6.17
N LEU A 84 2.04 -14.19 -5.09
CA LEU A 84 2.78 -14.23 -3.81
C LEU A 84 4.02 -15.11 -3.95
N VAL A 85 5.08 -14.78 -3.21
CA VAL A 85 6.38 -15.43 -3.27
C VAL A 85 6.65 -16.20 -1.99
N LYS A 86 7.03 -17.47 -2.17
CA LYS A 86 7.56 -18.37 -1.14
C LYS A 86 8.95 -17.92 -0.68
N GLY A 87 9.24 -18.01 0.62
CA GLY A 87 10.54 -17.67 1.22
C GLY A 87 10.92 -16.18 1.18
N GLY A 88 10.00 -15.29 0.77
CA GLY A 88 10.27 -13.85 0.73
C GLY A 88 10.42 -13.26 2.13
N ARG A 89 11.58 -12.69 2.45
CA ARG A 89 11.76 -11.89 3.67
C ARG A 89 11.14 -10.52 3.46
N SER A 90 10.45 -10.03 4.49
CA SER A 90 9.87 -8.68 4.45
C SER A 90 10.95 -7.65 4.73
N SER A 91 10.86 -6.50 4.08
CA SER A 91 11.88 -5.44 4.14
C SER A 91 11.75 -4.50 5.34
N LEU A 92 10.73 -4.64 6.20
CA LEU A 92 10.47 -3.70 7.31
C LEU A 92 10.25 -4.39 8.68
N ASP A 93 10.46 -3.58 9.71
CA ASP A 93 10.29 -3.76 11.17
C ASP A 93 11.19 -4.75 11.93
N GLN A 94 12.27 -4.20 12.49
CA GLN A 94 13.01 -4.74 13.63
C GLN A 94 12.18 -4.48 14.92
N GLY A 95 11.16 -5.29 15.20
CA GLY A 95 10.43 -5.14 16.47
C GLY A 95 9.09 -5.87 16.59
N VAL A 96 8.52 -6.34 15.48
CA VAL A 96 7.31 -7.18 15.46
C VAL A 96 7.71 -8.57 14.99
N GLU A 97 7.15 -9.61 15.60
CA GLU A 97 7.39 -10.98 15.13
C GLU A 97 6.83 -11.14 13.71
N GLN A 98 7.73 -11.47 12.77
CA GLN A 98 7.36 -11.62 11.37
C GLN A 98 7.04 -13.10 11.09
N ILE A 99 5.76 -13.38 10.82
CA ILE A 99 5.33 -14.72 10.45
C ILE A 99 5.53 -14.89 8.93
N SER A 100 6.17 -16.00 8.54
CA SER A 100 6.33 -16.36 7.13
C SER A 100 4.96 -16.63 6.50
N ALA A 101 4.71 -16.05 5.32
CA ALA A 101 3.52 -16.32 4.53
C ALA A 101 3.30 -17.83 4.27
N GLU A 102 4.38 -18.61 4.16
CA GLU A 102 4.31 -20.07 3.96
C GLU A 102 3.76 -20.81 5.18
N ASN A 103 3.88 -20.23 6.38
CA ASN A 103 3.34 -20.80 7.59
C ASN A 103 1.83 -20.58 7.68
N GLU A 104 1.32 -19.52 7.05
CA GLU A 104 -0.07 -19.06 7.16
C GLU A 104 -0.95 -19.45 5.97
N PHE A 105 -0.36 -19.69 4.80
CA PHE A 105 -1.11 -19.92 3.57
C PHE A 105 -0.94 -21.33 3.03
N HIS A 106 -1.97 -21.82 2.34
CA HIS A 106 -1.90 -22.98 1.47
C HIS A 106 -1.22 -22.64 0.14
N ASP A 107 -0.85 -23.65 -0.64
CA ASP A 107 -0.10 -23.48 -1.90
C ASP A 107 -0.88 -22.68 -2.95
N GLU A 108 -2.20 -22.75 -2.90
CA GLU A 108 -3.14 -22.02 -3.75
C GLU A 108 -2.99 -20.50 -3.60
N ALA A 109 -2.58 -20.01 -2.43
CA ALA A 109 -2.32 -18.59 -2.21
C ALA A 109 -1.19 -18.02 -3.08
N PHE A 110 -0.24 -18.89 -3.46
CA PHE A 110 0.93 -18.54 -4.25
C PHE A 110 0.68 -18.70 -5.76
N ILE A 111 -0.52 -19.11 -6.16
CA ILE A 111 -0.92 -19.13 -7.57
C ILE A 111 -1.15 -17.68 -8.03
N ARG A 112 -0.71 -17.40 -9.27
CA ARG A 112 -0.90 -16.10 -9.93
C ARG A 112 -2.38 -15.73 -10.01
N LYS A 113 -2.69 -14.49 -9.65
CA LYS A 113 -4.04 -13.92 -9.69
C LYS A 113 -4.06 -12.61 -10.48
N THR A 114 -5.14 -12.39 -11.20
CA THR A 114 -5.39 -11.14 -11.93
C THR A 114 -6.32 -10.24 -11.12
N PHE A 115 -6.04 -8.95 -11.10
CA PHE A 115 -6.86 -7.95 -10.41
C PHE A 115 -7.09 -6.74 -11.30
N THR A 116 -8.28 -6.17 -11.21
CA THR A 116 -8.52 -4.82 -11.72
C THR A 116 -8.37 -3.84 -10.56
N ILE A 117 -7.39 -2.94 -10.65
CA ILE A 117 -7.18 -1.88 -9.66
C ILE A 117 -7.60 -0.53 -10.22
N ARG A 118 -8.14 0.32 -9.35
CA ARG A 118 -8.54 1.70 -9.66
C ARG A 118 -7.83 2.65 -8.74
N LEU A 119 -7.23 3.68 -9.32
CA LEU A 119 -6.63 4.81 -8.62
C LEU A 119 -7.62 5.98 -8.67
N ASN A 120 -8.27 6.22 -7.53
CA ASN A 120 -9.28 7.25 -7.38
C ASN A 120 -8.69 8.45 -6.62
N PRO A 121 -8.76 9.68 -7.16
CA PRO A 121 -8.50 10.87 -6.36
C PRO A 121 -9.43 10.87 -5.14
N THR A 122 -8.87 11.09 -3.95
CA THR A 122 -9.65 11.19 -2.71
C THR A 122 -9.07 12.29 -1.83
N TYR A 123 -9.88 12.78 -0.89
CA TYR A 123 -9.45 13.69 0.16
C TYR A 123 -9.86 13.10 1.50
N PHE A 124 -8.90 12.54 2.23
CA PHE A 124 -9.14 12.14 3.62
C PHE A 124 -8.37 13.08 4.56
N ARG A 125 -9.12 13.68 5.49
CA ARG A 125 -8.58 14.28 6.70
C ARG A 125 -8.62 13.20 7.78
N THR A 126 -7.47 12.83 8.34
CA THR A 126 -7.43 12.08 9.60
C THR A 126 -8.12 12.93 10.68
N GLY A 127 -8.98 12.31 11.47
CA GLY A 127 -9.92 12.97 12.39
C GLY A 127 -9.23 13.77 13.50
N LYS A 128 -10.00 14.66 14.15
CA LYS A 128 -9.57 15.65 15.16
C LYS A 128 -8.96 15.07 16.45
N ASN A 129 -8.94 13.75 16.67
CA ASN A 129 -8.71 13.13 17.98
C ASN A 129 -7.54 12.13 18.06
N GLN A 130 -6.62 12.13 17.10
CA GLN A 130 -5.33 11.47 17.29
C GLN A 130 -4.23 12.48 17.03
N GLU A 131 -3.15 12.42 17.80
CA GLU A 131 -1.92 13.22 17.68
C GLU A 131 -1.17 12.96 16.35
N ILE A 132 -1.88 12.52 15.31
CA ILE A 132 -1.39 12.45 13.95
C ILE A 132 -1.40 13.89 13.42
N PRO A 133 -0.23 14.43 13.03
CA PRO A 133 -0.16 15.81 12.58
C PRO A 133 -1.17 16.05 11.45
N ARG A 134 -1.85 17.21 11.50
CA ARG A 134 -2.88 17.68 10.55
C ARG A 134 -2.43 17.72 9.07
N SER A 135 -1.23 17.24 8.76
CA SER A 135 -0.54 17.28 7.47
C SER A 135 -0.66 16.01 6.63
N LEU A 136 -1.16 14.88 7.17
CA LEU A 136 -1.32 13.64 6.39
C LEU A 136 -2.61 13.69 5.56
N VAL A 137 -2.53 14.35 4.41
CA VAL A 137 -3.59 14.36 3.39
C VAL A 137 -3.36 13.17 2.44
N TYR A 138 -4.17 12.13 2.60
CA TYR A 138 -4.23 11.06 1.58
C TYR A 138 -4.86 11.65 0.33
N SER A 139 -4.16 11.52 -0.80
CA SER A 139 -4.57 12.14 -2.07
C SER A 139 -5.20 11.14 -3.04
N TYR A 140 -4.97 9.84 -2.83
CA TYR A 140 -5.46 8.78 -3.70
C TYR A 140 -5.90 7.55 -2.90
N ALA A 141 -6.95 6.91 -3.39
CA ALA A 141 -7.38 5.58 -2.98
C ALA A 141 -7.00 4.57 -4.07
N LEU A 142 -6.38 3.48 -3.66
CA LEU A 142 -6.14 2.28 -4.46
C LEU A 142 -7.24 1.27 -4.12
N VAL A 143 -8.08 0.96 -5.10
CA VAL A 143 -9.24 0.08 -4.93
C VAL A 143 -9.10 -1.13 -5.82
N PHE A 144 -9.09 -2.32 -5.24
CA PHE A 144 -9.15 -3.57 -5.97
C PHE A 144 -10.60 -3.98 -6.24
N ASP A 145 -10.83 -4.72 -7.32
CA ASP A 145 -12.09 -5.38 -7.62
C ASP A 145 -12.44 -6.48 -6.60
N ARG A 146 -11.42 -7.14 -6.05
CA ARG A 146 -11.48 -8.13 -4.97
C ARG A 146 -10.27 -8.03 -4.05
N SER A 147 -10.32 -8.62 -2.87
CA SER A 147 -9.19 -8.51 -1.93
C SER A 147 -7.88 -9.02 -2.52
N PRO A 148 -6.76 -8.28 -2.38
CA PRO A 148 -5.44 -8.78 -2.74
C PRO A 148 -4.90 -9.81 -1.72
N TYR A 149 -5.55 -9.96 -0.57
CA TYR A 149 -5.23 -11.04 0.38
C TYR A 149 -5.83 -12.37 -0.11
N PRO A 150 -5.23 -13.52 0.24
CA PRO A 150 -5.82 -14.81 -0.06
C PRO A 150 -7.27 -14.91 0.50
N PRO A 151 -8.22 -15.52 -0.22
CA PRO A 151 -9.55 -15.83 0.32
C PRO A 151 -9.47 -16.84 1.48
N PRO A 152 -10.51 -16.95 2.32
CA PRO A 152 -10.43 -17.69 3.59
C PRO A 152 -9.97 -19.14 3.48
N ASP A 153 -10.34 -19.83 2.40
CA ASP A 153 -10.02 -21.24 2.19
C ASP A 153 -8.54 -21.47 1.77
N GLU A 154 -7.80 -20.40 1.48
CA GLU A 154 -6.36 -20.45 1.19
C GLU A 154 -5.50 -20.12 2.42
N TRP A 155 -6.12 -19.85 3.57
CA TRP A 155 -5.43 -19.68 4.84
C TRP A 155 -5.46 -20.98 5.65
N LYS A 156 -4.36 -21.29 6.33
CA LYS A 156 -4.33 -22.39 7.31
C LYS A 156 -5.16 -22.05 8.54
N ASP A 157 -5.14 -20.78 8.97
CA ASP A 157 -6.10 -20.22 9.92
C ASP A 157 -7.22 -19.46 9.17
N ARG A 158 -8.38 -20.10 9.11
CA ARG A 158 -9.56 -19.56 8.43
C ARG A 158 -10.04 -18.24 9.05
N GLU A 159 -9.84 -18.01 10.34
CA GLU A 159 -10.29 -16.78 11.01
C GLU A 159 -9.55 -15.56 10.45
N ASN A 160 -8.22 -15.67 10.31
CA ASN A 160 -7.39 -14.64 9.68
C ASN A 160 -7.80 -14.41 8.22
N GLY A 161 -8.13 -15.48 7.50
CA GLY A 161 -8.66 -15.39 6.15
C GLY A 161 -9.98 -14.62 6.04
N VAL A 162 -10.93 -14.86 6.95
CA VAL A 162 -12.20 -14.11 6.99
C VAL A 162 -11.95 -12.62 7.23
N LYS A 163 -11.08 -12.26 8.19
CA LYS A 163 -10.71 -10.87 8.51
C LYS A 163 -10.14 -10.12 7.30
N CYS A 164 -9.35 -10.79 6.47
CA CYS A 164 -8.69 -10.17 5.32
C CYS A 164 -9.52 -10.15 4.04
N SER A 165 -10.39 -11.14 3.85
CA SER A 165 -11.11 -11.35 2.58
C SER A 165 -11.98 -10.18 2.11
N GLY A 166 -12.41 -9.29 3.01
CA GLY A 166 -13.17 -8.09 2.68
C GLY A 166 -12.33 -6.85 2.36
N ILE A 167 -11.01 -6.89 2.60
CA ILE A 167 -10.12 -5.74 2.42
C ILE A 167 -9.83 -5.53 0.95
N ARG A 168 -10.33 -4.44 0.37
CA ARG A 168 -10.10 -4.07 -1.04
C ARG A 168 -9.70 -2.60 -1.26
N ASP A 169 -9.88 -1.78 -0.24
CA ASP A 169 -9.74 -0.33 -0.30
C ASP A 169 -8.52 0.12 0.51
N PHE A 170 -7.55 0.70 -0.16
CA PHE A 170 -6.33 1.23 0.44
C PHE A 170 -6.20 2.72 0.13
N VAL A 171 -5.54 3.47 1.01
CA VAL A 171 -5.29 4.90 0.88
C VAL A 171 -3.79 5.19 0.93
N GLY A 172 -3.32 5.98 -0.02
CA GLY A 172 -1.92 6.38 -0.15
C GLY A 172 -1.75 7.89 0.09
N VAL A 173 -0.71 8.25 0.84
CA VAL A 173 -0.34 9.66 1.01
C VAL A 173 0.45 10.07 -0.22
N LYS A 174 0.04 11.16 -0.86
CA LYS A 174 0.93 11.88 -1.76
C LYS A 174 1.27 13.22 -1.13
N VAL A 175 2.52 13.39 -0.74
CA VAL A 175 3.07 14.71 -0.42
C VAL A 175 3.19 15.44 -1.76
N ASP A 176 2.47 16.54 -1.91
CA ASP A 176 2.65 17.43 -3.07
C ASP A 176 4.07 17.99 -3.01
N SER A 177 4.93 17.62 -3.97
CA SER A 177 6.32 18.10 -4.08
C SER A 177 6.43 19.61 -4.32
N ARG A 178 5.31 20.33 -4.42
CA ARG A 178 5.27 21.80 -4.42
C ARG A 178 5.19 22.42 -3.02
N ARG A 179 5.06 21.61 -1.96
CA ARG A 179 5.09 22.05 -0.54
C ARG A 179 6.29 21.45 0.22
N ASP A 180 7.43 21.34 -0.46
CA ASP A 180 8.61 20.60 0.01
C ASP A 180 9.44 21.27 1.12
N SER A 181 9.07 22.42 1.67
CA SER A 181 9.86 23.05 2.74
C SER A 181 9.48 22.64 4.17
N LEU A 182 8.33 21.98 4.40
CA LEU A 182 7.91 21.61 5.77
C LEU A 182 7.96 20.10 6.10
N CYS A 183 7.85 19.22 5.10
CA CYS A 183 7.66 17.78 5.37
C CYS A 183 8.97 16.98 5.49
N ILE A 184 10.09 17.50 4.97
CA ILE A 184 11.42 16.91 5.15
C ILE A 184 11.84 16.97 6.63
N GLY A 185 11.42 18.02 7.36
CA GLY A 185 11.66 18.15 8.80
C GLY A 185 10.99 17.08 9.65
N ILE A 186 9.81 16.59 9.25
CA ILE A 186 9.06 15.57 10.03
C ILE A 186 9.68 14.17 9.85
N LYS A 187 10.14 13.82 8.64
CA LYS A 187 10.84 12.54 8.41
C LYS A 187 12.16 12.44 9.18
N HIS A 188 12.89 13.55 9.32
CA HIS A 188 14.13 13.58 10.10
C HIS A 188 13.87 13.56 11.61
N HIS A 189 12.83 14.27 12.09
CA HIS A 189 12.52 14.33 13.51
C HIS A 189 11.95 13.01 14.05
N LEU A 190 11.14 12.29 13.27
CA LEU A 190 10.62 10.96 13.67
C LEU A 190 11.71 9.88 13.68
N ARG A 191 12.70 9.93 12.78
CA ARG A 191 13.88 9.06 12.86
C ARG A 191 14.75 9.38 14.08
N CYS A 192 14.97 10.66 14.38
CA CYS A 192 15.75 11.06 15.56
C CYS A 192 15.06 10.70 16.88
N LEU A 193 13.73 10.81 16.96
CA LEU A 193 12.96 10.43 18.16
C LEU A 193 12.90 8.90 18.36
N ALA A 194 12.99 8.11 17.29
CA ALA A 194 13.11 6.66 17.38
C ALA A 194 14.51 6.23 17.84
N GLN A 195 15.57 6.92 17.41
CA GLN A 195 16.94 6.66 17.86
C GLN A 195 17.19 7.10 19.30
N SER A 196 16.66 8.24 19.73
CA SER A 196 16.86 8.74 21.11
C SER A 196 16.13 7.92 22.18
N LYS A 197 15.22 7.02 21.80
CA LYS A 197 14.53 6.09 22.72
C LYS A 197 15.20 4.72 22.84
N MET A 198 16.25 4.43 22.06
CA MET A 198 17.00 3.18 22.12
C MET A 198 18.37 3.29 22.82
N GLU A 199 18.75 4.50 23.24
CA GLU A 199 20.03 4.77 23.92
C GLU A 199 19.87 5.24 25.38
N GLY A 200 18.70 5.00 25.99
CA GLY A 200 18.39 5.35 27.39
C GLY A 200 18.21 4.13 28.28
#